data_AF-A0A839IYR8-F1
#
_entry.id   AF-A0A839IYR8-F1
#
_cell.length_a   1.000
_cell.length_b   1.000
_cell.length_c   1.000
_cell.angle_alpha   90.00
_cell.angle_beta   90.00
_cell.angle_gamma   90.00
#
_symmetry.space_group_name_H-M   'P 1'
#
loop_
_entity.id
_entity.type
_entity.pdbx_description
1 polymer ?
#
loop_
_entity_poly.entity_id
_entity_poly.type
_entity_poly.pdbx_seq_one_letter_code
_entity_poly.pdbx_strand_id
1 'polypeptide(L)'
;IVFTDRIDTVTSLIVNDLDILNLNGIEDFIALETLICNENNLSTIDVSNNSNLITLLCSSNQLTDIDISANTNLKEIDCSSNQISLLNVTNNTLLESVNCSNNRIEDVDVSQNIDLVSLSISNNRVNGLNIGNNTKL
;
A
#
# COMPACT_ATOMS: atom_id res chain seq x y z
N ILE A 1 18.44 22.65 14.27
CA ILE A 1 18.12 22.06 12.96
C ILE A 1 18.35 20.57 13.11
N VAL A 2 17.29 19.76 13.01
CA VAL A 2 17.43 18.31 12.87
C VAL A 2 17.73 18.08 11.40
N PHE A 3 18.87 17.48 11.07
CA PHE A 3 19.26 17.23 9.69
C PHE A 3 18.42 16.07 9.14
N THR A 4 17.61 16.34 8.13
CA THR A 4 16.85 15.33 7.37
C THR A 4 17.77 14.46 6.50
N ASP A 5 19.03 14.88 6.26
CA ASP A 5 20.10 14.11 5.60
C ASP A 5 20.46 12.77 6.30
N ARG A 6 19.84 12.46 7.44
CA ARG A 6 19.98 11.16 8.11
C ARG A 6 18.85 10.19 7.81
N ILE A 7 17.71 10.70 7.32
CA ILE A 7 16.52 9.91 7.02
C ILE A 7 16.30 9.77 5.51
N ASP A 8 16.86 10.67 4.71
CA ASP A 8 16.85 10.60 3.24
C ASP A 8 17.56 9.36 2.66
N THR A 9 18.43 8.73 3.45
CA THR A 9 19.16 7.48 3.12
C THR A 9 18.54 6.23 3.76
N VAL A 10 17.52 6.39 4.60
CA VAL A 10 16.85 5.25 5.26
C VAL A 10 15.97 4.54 4.25
N THR A 11 16.25 3.25 4.03
CA THR A 11 15.52 2.41 3.05
C THR A 11 14.42 1.58 3.69
N SER A 12 14.38 1.46 5.03
CA SER A 12 13.35 0.68 5.73
C SER A 12 12.90 1.38 7.01
N LEU A 13 11.59 1.49 7.18
CA LEU A 13 10.94 2.00 8.38
C LEU A 13 9.87 1.01 8.84
N ILE A 14 9.96 0.57 10.09
CA ILE A 14 9.04 -0.38 10.72
C ILE A 14 8.51 0.25 12.00
N VAL A 15 7.20 0.47 12.07
CA VAL A 15 6.51 1.23 13.13
C VAL A 15 5.16 0.58 13.50
N ASN A 16 5.14 -0.75 13.66
CA ASN A 16 3.92 -1.50 13.98
C ASN A 16 3.49 -1.34 15.43
N ASP A 17 2.18 -1.30 15.70
CA ASP A 17 1.60 -1.35 17.06
C ASP A 17 2.16 -0.27 18.01
N LEU A 18 2.14 0.98 17.54
CA LEU A 18 2.67 2.14 18.26
C LEU A 18 1.61 3.23 18.52
N ASP A 19 0.33 2.90 18.34
CA ASP A 19 -0.79 3.84 18.46
C ASP A 19 -0.64 5.11 17.58
N ILE A 20 0.06 5.00 16.44
CA ILE A 20 0.33 6.14 15.56
C ILE A 20 -0.95 6.60 14.87
N LEU A 21 -1.19 7.91 14.89
CA LEU A 21 -2.36 8.54 14.28
C LEU A 21 -2.09 9.08 12.86
N ASN A 22 -0.84 9.43 12.55
CA ASN A 22 -0.40 9.89 11.23
C ASN A 22 1.11 9.67 11.07
N LEU A 23 1.57 9.61 9.81
CA LEU A 23 2.98 9.48 9.45
C LEU A 23 3.53 10.80 8.87
N ASN A 24 3.16 11.95 9.43
CA ASN A 24 3.71 13.23 8.98
C ASN A 24 5.25 13.21 9.06
N GLY A 25 5.92 13.68 8.01
CA GLY A 25 7.38 13.62 7.87
C GLY A 25 7.88 12.37 7.13
N ILE A 26 7.00 11.42 6.78
CA ILE A 26 7.38 10.28 5.94
C ILE A 26 7.86 10.73 4.55
N GLU A 27 7.40 11.89 4.07
CA GLU A 27 7.80 12.50 2.82
C GLU A 27 9.31 12.81 2.73
N ASP A 28 10.00 12.96 3.87
CA ASP A 28 11.44 13.20 3.92
C ASP A 28 12.27 11.90 3.76
N PHE A 29 11.64 10.72 3.86
CA PHE A 29 12.29 9.42 3.65
C PHE A 29 12.33 9.08 2.15
N ILE A 30 13.04 9.88 1.36
CA ILE A 30 13.03 9.80 -0.11
C ILE A 30 13.65 8.49 -0.66
N ALA A 31 14.53 7.82 0.10
CA ALA A 31 15.08 6.51 -0.28
C ALA A 31 14.28 5.31 0.27
N LEU A 32 13.12 5.53 0.87
CA LEU A 32 12.36 4.44 1.50
C LEU A 32 11.91 3.40 0.47
N GLU A 33 12.34 2.16 0.66
CA GLU A 33 11.96 0.99 -0.14
C GLU A 33 10.93 0.13 0.59
N THR A 34 10.94 0.13 1.93
CA THR A 34 10.03 -0.67 2.76
C THR A 34 9.41 0.18 3.86
N LEU A 35 8.09 0.27 3.87
CA LEU A 35 7.31 0.84 4.95
C LEU A 35 6.39 -0.21 5.56
N ILE A 36 6.55 -0.48 6.85
CA ILE A 36 5.68 -1.37 7.62
C ILE A 36 5.10 -0.57 8.78
N CYS A 37 3.80 -0.28 8.71
CA CYS A 37 3.05 0.52 9.69
C CYS A 37 1.73 -0.15 10.08
N ASN A 38 1.73 -1.49 10.13
CA ASN A 38 0.58 -2.29 10.51
C ASN A 38 0.13 -1.99 11.94
N GLU A 39 -1.15 -2.27 12.24
CA GLU A 39 -1.69 -2.21 13.60
C GLU A 39 -1.50 -0.83 14.23
N ASN A 40 -1.93 0.21 13.54
CA ASN A 40 -1.94 1.57 14.06
C ASN A 40 -3.35 2.17 13.94
N ASN A 41 -3.46 3.46 14.23
CA ASN A 41 -4.71 4.22 14.16
C ASN A 41 -4.66 5.23 13.00
N LEU A 42 -3.96 4.91 11.91
CA LEU A 42 -3.84 5.80 10.75
C LEU A 42 -5.20 5.96 10.08
N SER A 43 -5.69 7.19 10.00
CA SER A 43 -6.86 7.54 9.18
C SER A 43 -6.49 7.89 7.74
N THR A 44 -5.25 8.35 7.53
CA THR A 44 -4.67 8.66 6.22
C THR A 44 -3.19 8.25 6.17
N ILE A 45 -2.70 8.05 4.96
CA ILE A 45 -1.27 7.84 4.68
C ILE A 45 -0.94 8.51 3.34
N ASP A 46 0.09 9.35 3.32
CA ASP A 46 0.61 9.96 2.10
C ASP A 46 2.01 9.42 1.84
N VAL A 47 2.15 8.61 0.80
CA VAL A 47 3.43 8.02 0.36
C VAL A 47 3.86 8.55 -1.00
N SER A 48 3.29 9.67 -1.46
CA SER A 48 3.51 10.21 -2.80
C SER A 48 4.97 10.60 -3.07
N ASN A 49 5.71 11.00 -2.03
CA ASN A 49 7.14 11.33 -2.12
C ASN A 49 8.07 10.12 -1.92
N ASN A 50 7.54 8.96 -1.49
CA ASN A 50 8.31 7.74 -1.29
C ASN A 50 8.27 6.86 -2.56
N SER A 51 8.66 7.43 -3.70
CA SER A 51 8.56 6.79 -5.03
C SER A 51 9.44 5.54 -5.21
N ASN A 52 10.40 5.33 -4.31
CA ASN A 52 11.25 4.15 -4.25
C ASN A 52 10.61 2.96 -3.52
N LEU A 53 9.40 3.10 -2.96
CA LEU A 53 8.73 2.02 -2.24
C LEU A 53 8.55 0.78 -3.12
N ILE A 54 9.01 -0.35 -2.59
CA ILE A 54 8.87 -1.70 -3.13
C ILE A 54 7.82 -2.48 -2.31
N THR A 55 7.80 -2.26 -0.99
CA THR A 55 6.87 -2.93 -0.07
C THR A 55 6.17 -1.91 0.82
N LEU A 56 4.84 -1.95 0.82
CA LEU A 56 3.98 -1.16 1.71
C LEU A 56 3.03 -2.07 2.48
N LEU A 57 3.26 -2.21 3.78
CA LEU A 57 2.38 -2.96 4.69
C LEU A 57 1.74 -1.97 5.67
N CYS A 58 0.45 -1.70 5.51
CA CYS A 58 -0.33 -0.76 6.30
C CYS A 58 -1.65 -1.38 6.80
N SER A 59 -1.64 -2.70 7.05
CA SER A 59 -2.81 -3.45 7.46
C SER A 59 -3.26 -3.07 8.87
N SER A 60 -4.54 -3.33 9.19
CA SER A 60 -5.12 -3.07 10.51
C SER A 60 -4.96 -1.60 10.93
N ASN A 61 -5.48 -0.71 10.09
CA ASN A 61 -5.56 0.73 10.33
C ASN A 61 -7.01 1.21 10.14
N GLN A 62 -7.22 2.52 10.01
CA GLN A 62 -8.53 3.14 9.82
C GLN A 62 -8.64 3.87 8.47
N LEU A 63 -7.83 3.47 7.48
CA LEU A 63 -7.75 4.12 6.17
C LEU A 63 -9.07 3.99 5.42
N THR A 64 -9.60 5.09 4.91
CA THR A 64 -10.77 5.13 4.02
C THR A 64 -10.41 5.12 2.54
N ASP A 65 -9.18 5.48 2.25
CA ASP A 65 -8.60 5.64 0.93
C ASP A 65 -7.09 5.45 1.02
N ILE A 66 -6.48 5.11 -0.12
CA ILE A 66 -5.04 5.01 -0.28
C ILE A 66 -4.68 5.33 -1.72
N ASP A 67 -3.75 6.27 -1.91
CA ASP A 67 -3.19 6.59 -3.21
C ASP A 67 -1.74 6.09 -3.28
N ILE A 68 -1.52 5.14 -4.17
CA ILE A 68 -0.20 4.55 -4.45
C ILE A 68 0.25 4.82 -5.90
N SER A 69 -0.41 5.75 -6.59
CA SER A 69 -0.16 6.02 -8.01
C SER A 69 1.25 6.50 -8.32
N ALA A 70 1.93 7.11 -7.34
CA ALA A 70 3.33 7.55 -7.44
C ALA A 70 4.35 6.43 -7.14
N ASN A 71 3.92 5.33 -6.49
CA ASN A 71 4.80 4.25 -6.04
C ASN A 71 4.87 3.13 -7.10
N THR A 72 5.32 3.49 -8.30
CA THR A 72 5.35 2.61 -9.48
C THR A 72 6.29 1.41 -9.35
N ASN A 73 7.19 1.44 -8.37
CA ASN A 73 8.11 0.34 -8.03
C ASN A 73 7.52 -0.69 -7.06
N LEU A 74 6.29 -0.49 -6.55
CA LEU A 74 5.66 -1.41 -5.61
C LEU A 74 5.52 -2.81 -6.19
N LYS A 75 5.99 -3.79 -5.42
CA LYS A 75 5.84 -5.23 -5.66
C LYS A 75 4.85 -5.87 -4.69
N GLU A 76 4.75 -5.32 -3.49
CA GLU A 76 3.88 -5.85 -2.45
C GLU A 76 3.11 -4.73 -1.76
N ILE A 77 1.80 -4.92 -1.66
CA ILE A 77 0.94 -4.10 -0.82
C ILE A 77 0.03 -4.97 0.04
N ASP A 78 0.03 -4.70 1.34
CA ASP A 78 -0.99 -5.16 2.27
C ASP A 78 -1.69 -3.95 2.90
N CYS A 79 -2.92 -3.69 2.46
CA CYS A 79 -3.81 -2.69 3.03
C CYS A 79 -5.05 -3.35 3.66
N SER A 80 -4.94 -4.62 4.05
CA SER A 80 -6.05 -5.38 4.63
C SER A 80 -6.52 -4.80 5.97
N SER A 81 -7.75 -5.13 6.36
CA SER A 81 -8.34 -4.68 7.63
C SER A 81 -8.34 -3.16 7.77
N ASN A 82 -8.87 -2.49 6.74
CA ASN A 82 -9.09 -1.05 6.69
C ASN A 82 -10.55 -0.78 6.31
N GLN A 83 -10.86 0.43 5.84
CA GLN A 83 -12.20 0.86 5.43
C GLN A 83 -12.24 1.34 3.98
N ILE A 84 -11.28 0.90 3.16
CA ILE A 84 -11.06 1.33 1.78
C ILE A 84 -12.23 0.88 0.90
N SER A 85 -12.81 1.79 0.13
CA SER A 85 -13.89 1.49 -0.82
C SER A 85 -13.41 1.32 -2.26
N LEU A 86 -12.23 1.86 -2.60
CA LEU A 86 -11.62 1.77 -3.92
C LEU A 86 -10.11 1.63 -3.77
N LEU A 87 -9.54 0.60 -4.42
CA LEU A 87 -8.11 0.43 -4.54
C LEU A 87 -7.73 0.43 -6.03
N ASN A 88 -7.04 1.47 -6.48
CA ASN A 88 -6.55 1.57 -7.85
C ASN A 88 -5.08 1.14 -7.90
N VAL A 89 -4.80 0.01 -8.56
CA VAL A 89 -3.46 -0.57 -8.73
C VAL A 89 -2.96 -0.52 -10.18
N THR A 90 -3.67 0.18 -11.07
CA THR A 90 -3.41 0.17 -12.52
C THR A 90 -2.05 0.76 -12.91
N ASN A 91 -1.51 1.68 -12.10
CA ASN A 91 -0.18 2.27 -12.31
C ASN A 91 0.96 1.45 -11.68
N ASN A 92 0.64 0.46 -10.83
CA ASN A 92 1.62 -0.34 -10.08
C ASN A 92 1.85 -1.68 -10.80
N THR A 93 2.28 -1.62 -12.06
CA THR A 93 2.36 -2.78 -12.96
C THR A 93 3.34 -3.86 -12.51
N LEU A 94 4.26 -3.53 -11.59
CA LEU A 94 5.22 -4.45 -10.97
C LEU A 94 4.67 -5.18 -9.73
N LEU A 95 3.41 -4.98 -9.35
CA LEU A 95 2.80 -5.69 -8.21
C LEU A 95 2.80 -7.20 -8.45
N GLU A 96 3.37 -7.92 -7.48
CA GLU A 96 3.44 -9.38 -7.40
C GLU A 96 2.45 -9.91 -6.34
N SER A 97 2.18 -9.13 -5.29
CA SER A 97 1.25 -9.49 -4.21
C SER A 97 0.36 -8.33 -3.80
N VAL A 98 -0.95 -8.57 -3.78
CA VAL A 98 -1.96 -7.61 -3.29
C VAL A 98 -2.83 -8.28 -2.25
N ASN A 99 -2.82 -7.75 -1.04
CA ASN A 99 -3.80 -8.08 -0.01
C ASN A 99 -4.62 -6.84 0.35
N CYS A 100 -5.90 -6.85 -0.04
CA CYS A 100 -6.87 -5.82 0.33
C CYS A 100 -8.08 -6.43 1.03
N SER A 101 -7.92 -7.61 1.65
CA SER A 101 -8.99 -8.28 2.38
C SER A 101 -9.53 -7.43 3.55
N ASN A 102 -10.76 -7.70 3.98
CA ASN A 102 -11.40 -6.98 5.09
C ASN A 102 -11.46 -5.46 4.86
N ASN A 103 -11.97 -5.06 3.70
CA ASN A 103 -12.22 -3.68 3.32
C ASN A 103 -13.68 -3.53 2.83
N ARG A 104 -13.99 -2.47 2.10
CA ARG A 104 -15.32 -2.18 1.53
C ARG A 104 -15.28 -2.09 0.01
N ILE A 105 -14.31 -2.74 -0.64
CA ILE A 105 -14.08 -2.65 -2.08
C ILE A 105 -15.18 -3.36 -2.84
N GLU A 106 -15.74 -2.69 -3.86
CA GLU A 106 -16.83 -3.22 -4.71
C GLU A 106 -16.35 -3.74 -6.06
N ASP A 107 -15.26 -3.17 -6.60
CA ASP A 107 -14.67 -3.59 -7.85
C ASP A 107 -13.16 -3.71 -7.70
N VAL A 108 -12.62 -4.80 -8.23
CA VAL A 108 -11.17 -5.07 -8.25
C VAL A 108 -10.74 -5.27 -9.70
N ASP A 109 -9.91 -4.36 -10.18
CA ASP A 109 -9.23 -4.50 -11.47
C ASP A 109 -7.72 -4.63 -11.25
N VAL A 110 -7.21 -5.84 -11.52
CA VAL A 110 -5.77 -6.14 -11.48
C VAL A 110 -5.22 -6.47 -12.87
N SER A 111 -5.97 -6.17 -13.93
CA SER A 111 -5.62 -6.55 -15.30
C SER A 111 -4.33 -5.90 -15.83
N GLN A 112 -3.78 -4.90 -15.15
CA GLN A 112 -2.49 -4.30 -15.49
C GLN A 112 -1.31 -4.90 -14.71
N ASN A 113 -1.58 -5.66 -13.65
CA ASN A 113 -0.57 -6.25 -12.76
C ASN A 113 -0.16 -7.64 -13.26
N ILE A 114 0.42 -7.71 -14.46
CA ILE A 114 0.71 -8.99 -15.16
C ILE A 114 1.66 -9.92 -14.38
N ASP A 115 2.42 -9.36 -13.44
CA ASP A 115 3.34 -10.08 -12.57
C ASP A 115 2.70 -10.61 -11.28
N LEU A 116 1.42 -10.32 -11.04
CA LEU A 116 0.68 -10.70 -9.85
C LEU A 116 0.57 -12.22 -9.71
N VAL A 117 1.10 -12.76 -8.60
CA VAL A 117 1.03 -14.18 -8.22
C VAL A 117 0.11 -14.43 -7.04
N SER A 118 -0.28 -13.38 -6.30
CA SER A 118 -1.13 -13.48 -5.11
C SER A 118 -2.12 -12.32 -5.05
N LEU A 119 -3.41 -12.65 -4.92
CA LEU A 119 -4.49 -11.70 -4.75
C LEU A 119 -5.43 -12.15 -3.63
N SER A 120 -5.49 -11.37 -2.56
CA SER A 120 -6.40 -11.60 -1.43
C SER A 120 -7.43 -10.47 -1.34
N ILE A 121 -8.68 -10.80 -1.69
CA ILE A 121 -9.82 -9.86 -1.74
C ILE A 121 -10.97 -10.27 -0.80
N SER A 122 -10.77 -11.27 0.06
CA SER A 122 -11.81 -11.80 0.95
C SER A 122 -12.40 -10.74 1.88
N ASN A 123 -13.66 -10.90 2.30
CA ASN A 123 -14.35 -9.97 3.20
C ASN A 123 -14.39 -8.52 2.68
N ASN A 124 -14.60 -8.38 1.37
CA ASN A 124 -14.96 -7.13 0.71
C ASN A 124 -16.43 -7.19 0.23
N ARG A 125 -16.83 -6.24 -0.61
CA ARG A 125 -18.16 -6.17 -1.25
C ARG A 125 -18.06 -6.40 -2.76
N VAL A 126 -17.07 -7.20 -3.19
CA VAL A 126 -16.69 -7.33 -4.60
C VAL A 126 -17.84 -7.90 -5.43
N ASN A 127 -18.31 -7.11 -6.40
CA ASN A 127 -19.27 -7.50 -7.42
C ASN A 127 -18.60 -7.64 -8.80
N GLY A 128 -17.50 -6.91 -9.04
CA GLY A 128 -16.69 -6.99 -10.25
C GLY A 128 -15.24 -7.38 -9.94
N LEU A 129 -14.74 -8.41 -10.63
CA LEU A 129 -13.34 -8.84 -10.57
C LEU A 129 -12.79 -8.96 -12.00
N ASN A 130 -11.80 -8.14 -12.34
CA ASN A 130 -11.08 -8.19 -13.61
C ASN A 130 -9.65 -8.71 -13.41
N ILE A 131 -9.40 -9.94 -13.86
CA ILE A 131 -8.10 -10.64 -13.79
C ILE A 131 -7.53 -10.98 -15.19
N GLY A 132 -8.03 -10.33 -16.24
CA GLY A 132 -7.90 -10.84 -17.61
C GLY A 132 -6.46 -11.07 -18.14
N ASN A 133 -5.47 -10.31 -17.66
CA ASN A 133 -4.07 -10.47 -18.08
C ASN A 133 -3.16 -11.11 -17.01
N ASN A 134 -3.72 -11.52 -15.86
CA ASN A 134 -2.95 -12.06 -14.74
C ASN A 134 -2.66 -13.55 -14.95
N THR A 135 -1.78 -13.87 -15.90
CA THR A 135 -1.45 -15.26 -16.26
C THR A 135 -0.72 -16.06 -15.18
N LYS A 136 -0.25 -15.39 -14.13
CA LYS A 136 0.50 -15.98 -13.01
C LYS A 136 -0.35 -16.22 -11.75
N LEU A 137 -1.59 -15.76 -11.73
CA LEU A 137 -2.55 -15.88 -10.63
C LEU A 137 -3.31 -17.22 -10.72
#